data_AF-A0A357N7A7-F1
#
_entry.id   AF-A0A357N7A7-F1
#
_cell.length_a   1.000
_cell.length_b   1.000
_cell.length_c   1.000
_cell.angle_alpha   90.00
_cell.angle_beta   90.00
_cell.angle_gamma   90.00
#
_symmetry.space_group_name_H-M   'P 1'
#
loop_
_entity.id
_entity.type
_entity.pdbx_description
1 polymer ?
#
loop_
_entity_poly.entity_id
_entity_poly.type
_entity_poly.pdbx_seq_one_letter_code
_entity_poly.pdbx_strand_id
1 'polypeptide(L)'
;MLGEVYASKKPVGFEQLDVTPIVSRYLPVGLSRAQVLAAFKGIDSAHVVEQASGALIVRDDRGRAMFDPDARSILMTFRFDGAGMLTGVQAIHMKNQ
;
A
#
# COMPACT_ATOMS: atom_id res chain seq x y z
N MET A 1 -7.79 -6.49 3.30
CA MET A 1 -6.35 -6.14 3.20
C MET A 1 -5.95 -4.96 4.09
N LEU A 2 -6.21 -3.69 3.72
CA LEU A 2 -5.70 -2.52 4.48
C LEU A 2 -6.13 -2.50 5.95
N GLY A 3 -7.37 -2.92 6.25
CA GLY A 3 -7.84 -3.07 7.63
C GLY A 3 -6.98 -4.02 8.48
N GLU A 4 -6.46 -5.10 7.90
CA GLU A 4 -5.56 -6.03 8.59
C GLU A 4 -4.18 -5.41 8.82
N VAL A 5 -3.66 -4.66 7.84
CA VAL A 5 -2.39 -3.93 8.00
C VAL A 5 -2.49 -2.92 9.15
N TYR A 6 -3.58 -2.16 9.24
CA TYR A 6 -3.79 -1.21 10.34
C TYR A 6 -4.10 -1.87 11.69
N ALA A 7 -4.65 -3.09 11.70
CA ALA A 7 -4.85 -3.87 12.91
C ALA A 7 -3.57 -4.58 13.40
N SER A 8 -2.54 -4.65 12.54
CA SER A 8 -1.23 -5.20 12.89
C SER A 8 -0.40 -4.27 13.78
N LYS A 9 0.91 -4.53 13.91
CA LYS A 9 1.81 -3.69 14.71
C LYS A 9 1.75 -2.23 14.22
N LYS A 10 1.60 -1.31 15.16
CA LYS A 10 1.58 0.13 14.89
C LYS A 10 3.01 0.69 14.89
N PRO A 11 3.41 1.42 13.84
CA PRO A 11 4.72 2.07 13.82
C PRO A 11 4.77 3.19 14.87
N VAL A 12 5.90 3.32 15.56
CA VAL A 12 6.17 4.38 16.54
C VAL A 12 7.34 5.27 16.12
N GLY A 13 7.21 6.59 16.32
CA GLY A 13 8.23 7.56 15.93
C GLY A 13 8.54 7.50 14.43
N PHE A 14 9.77 7.14 14.07
CA PHE A 14 10.27 6.99 12.70
C PHE A 14 10.30 5.54 12.22
N GLU A 15 9.70 4.61 12.95
CA GLU A 15 9.69 3.20 12.59
C GLU A 15 8.95 2.98 11.25
N GLN A 16 9.58 2.17 10.39
CA GLN A 16 8.98 1.65 9.17
C GLN A 16 8.78 0.16 9.34
N LEU A 17 7.51 -0.27 9.31
CA LEU A 17 7.16 -1.68 9.45
C LEU A 17 6.95 -2.31 8.09
N ASP A 18 7.70 -3.37 7.81
CA ASP A 18 7.46 -4.20 6.63
C ASP A 18 6.14 -4.96 6.80
N VAL A 19 5.18 -4.61 5.97
CA VAL A 19 3.85 -5.23 5.91
C VAL A 19 3.62 -5.93 4.56
N THR A 20 4.69 -6.11 3.79
CA THR A 20 4.71 -6.89 2.53
C THR A 20 4.07 -8.26 2.70
N PRO A 21 4.34 -9.05 3.77
CA PRO A 21 3.72 -10.36 3.94
C PRO A 21 2.19 -10.31 4.07
N ILE A 22 1.62 -9.20 4.52
CA ILE A 22 0.16 -9.03 4.58
C ILE A 22 -0.36 -8.71 3.19
N VAL A 23 0.22 -7.72 2.51
CA VAL A 23 -0.25 -7.27 1.19
C VAL A 23 -0.10 -8.38 0.14
N SER A 24 1.01 -9.11 0.12
CA SER A 24 1.27 -10.16 -0.86
C SER A 24 0.32 -11.37 -0.78
N ARG A 25 -0.32 -11.59 0.38
CA ARG A 25 -1.37 -12.62 0.53
C ARG A 25 -2.66 -12.26 -0.18
N TYR A 26 -2.99 -10.97 -0.27
CA TYR A 26 -4.19 -10.48 -0.97
C TYR A 26 -3.90 -10.13 -2.43
N LEU A 27 -2.67 -9.68 -2.72
CA LEU A 27 -2.20 -9.30 -4.04
C LEU A 27 -0.97 -10.13 -4.40
N PRO A 28 -1.14 -11.42 -4.71
CA PRO A 28 -0.03 -12.30 -5.06
C PRO A 28 0.55 -11.95 -6.44
N VAL A 29 1.80 -12.37 -6.65
CA VAL A 29 2.44 -12.30 -7.97
C VAL A 29 1.61 -13.02 -9.04
N GLY A 30 1.68 -12.54 -10.27
CA GLY A 30 0.87 -13.03 -11.39
C GLY A 30 -0.51 -12.37 -11.54
N LEU A 31 -0.88 -11.42 -10.67
CA LEU A 31 -2.03 -10.56 -10.92
C LEU A 31 -1.73 -9.53 -12.02
N SER A 32 -2.72 -9.24 -12.86
CA SER A 32 -2.64 -8.13 -13.81
C SER A 32 -2.70 -6.78 -13.10
N ARG A 33 -2.11 -5.74 -13.72
CA ARG A 33 -2.22 -4.36 -13.25
C ARG A 33 -3.66 -3.90 -12.98
N ALA A 34 -4.60 -4.30 -13.84
CA ALA A 34 -6.01 -3.93 -13.69
C ALA A 34 -6.62 -4.53 -12.41
N GLN A 35 -6.26 -5.77 -12.07
CA GLN A 35 -6.71 -6.41 -10.83
C GLN A 35 -6.11 -5.74 -9.59
N VAL A 36 -4.83 -5.35 -9.65
CA VAL A 36 -4.18 -4.59 -8.56
C VAL A 36 -4.89 -3.25 -8.36
N LEU A 37 -5.17 -2.50 -9.43
CA LEU A 37 -5.90 -1.23 -9.35
C LEU A 37 -7.34 -1.42 -8.83
N ALA A 38 -8.02 -2.48 -9.27
CA ALA A 38 -9.38 -2.79 -8.83
C ALA A 38 -9.46 -3.02 -7.31
N ALA A 39 -8.39 -3.55 -6.69
CA ALA A 39 -8.33 -3.77 -5.24
C ALA A 39 -8.35 -2.47 -4.43
N PHE A 40 -8.01 -1.33 -5.04
CA PHE A 40 -8.04 -0.01 -4.40
C PHE A 40 -9.24 0.84 -4.82
N LYS A 41 -10.03 0.38 -5.79
CA LYS A 41 -11.19 1.11 -6.28
C LYS A 41 -12.26 1.18 -5.18
N GLY A 42 -12.69 2.40 -4.83
CA GLY A 42 -13.69 2.64 -3.78
C GLY A 42 -13.10 2.73 -2.37
N ILE A 43 -11.78 2.81 -2.24
CA ILE A 43 -11.11 3.12 -0.97
C ILE A 43 -10.70 4.59 -0.99
N ASP A 44 -11.47 5.45 -0.32
CA ASP A 44 -11.28 6.92 -0.38
C ASP A 44 -9.94 7.39 0.22
N SER A 45 -9.35 6.61 1.13
CA SER A 45 -8.05 6.88 1.73
C SER A 45 -6.86 6.49 0.84
N ALA A 46 -7.08 5.65 -0.17
CA ALA A 46 -6.05 5.14 -1.05
C ALA A 46 -5.97 5.95 -2.35
N HIS A 47 -4.75 6.32 -2.74
CA HIS A 47 -4.49 7.08 -3.95
C HIS A 47 -3.22 6.60 -4.63
N VAL A 48 -3.20 6.71 -5.96
CA VAL A 48 -2.03 6.38 -6.77
C VAL A 48 -1.06 7.56 -6.72
N VAL A 49 0.15 7.32 -6.21
CA VAL A 49 1.22 8.31 -6.16
C VAL A 49 2.00 8.31 -7.47
N GLU A 50 2.24 7.12 -8.03
CA GLU A 50 2.97 6.95 -9.27
C GLU A 50 2.41 5.81 -10.10
N GLN A 51 2.32 6.02 -11.41
CA GLN A 51 1.84 5.04 -12.38
C GLN A 51 2.78 4.95 -13.61
N ALA A 52 3.87 4.20 -13.49
CA ALA A 52 4.83 3.94 -14.57
C ALA A 52 4.58 2.57 -15.24
N SER A 53 5.15 2.29 -16.41
CA SER A 53 4.94 1.00 -17.10
C SER A 53 5.35 -0.21 -16.25
N GLY A 54 6.50 -0.15 -15.57
CA GLY A 54 7.01 -1.22 -14.71
C GLY A 54 6.66 -1.10 -13.22
N ALA A 55 6.00 -0.03 -12.79
CA ALA A 55 5.71 0.21 -11.37
C ALA A 55 4.36 0.90 -11.14
N LEU A 56 3.71 0.56 -10.03
CA LEU A 56 2.57 1.27 -9.48
C LEU A 56 2.84 1.52 -8.00
N ILE A 57 2.78 2.77 -7.58
CA ILE A 57 2.92 3.16 -6.19
C ILE A 57 1.56 3.65 -5.70
N VAL A 58 1.02 2.99 -4.68
CA VAL A 58 -0.23 3.34 -4.03
C VAL A 58 0.06 3.73 -2.59
N ARG A 59 -0.49 4.84 -2.15
CA ARG A 59 -0.43 5.29 -0.77
C ARG A 59 -1.83 5.30 -0.19
N ASP A 60 -1.99 4.71 0.98
CA ASP A 60 -3.20 4.82 1.77
C ASP A 60 -2.92 5.64 3.03
N ASP A 61 -3.73 6.67 3.28
CA ASP A 61 -3.59 7.54 4.44
C ASP A 61 -4.78 7.40 5.39
N ARG A 62 -4.51 7.06 6.64
CA ARG A 62 -5.53 6.98 7.69
C ARG A 62 -5.23 8.01 8.78
N GLY A 63 -6.26 8.80 9.12
CA GLY A 63 -6.13 9.97 9.99
C GLY A 63 -5.79 11.20 9.16
N ARG A 64 -6.82 11.96 8.77
CA ARG A 64 -6.73 13.19 7.94
C ARG A 64 -7.19 14.45 8.67
N ALA A 65 -7.06 14.48 9.99
CA ALA A 65 -7.16 15.75 10.71
C ALA A 65 -5.75 16.30 10.90
N MET A 66 -5.56 17.60 10.64
CA MET A 66 -4.33 18.38 10.88
C MET A 66 -3.78 18.27 12.33
N PHE A 67 -4.50 17.55 13.20
CA PHE A 67 -4.24 17.35 14.63
C PHE A 67 -4.40 15.89 15.07
N ASP A 68 -4.46 14.92 14.15
CA ASP A 68 -4.53 13.50 14.54
C ASP A 68 -3.13 13.02 14.97
N PRO A 69 -2.89 12.78 16.28
CA PRO A 69 -1.57 12.33 16.77
C PRO A 69 -1.23 10.92 16.28
N ASP A 70 -2.20 10.23 15.67
CA ASP A 70 -2.18 8.84 15.25
C ASP A 70 -2.31 8.67 13.73
N ALA A 71 -2.13 9.76 12.97
CA ALA A 71 -2.08 9.72 11.51
C ALA A 71 -0.99 8.73 11.04
N ARG A 72 -1.37 7.84 10.12
CA ARG A 72 -0.52 6.75 9.60
C ARG A 72 -0.75 6.59 8.11
N SER A 73 0.27 6.10 7.43
CA SER A 73 0.19 5.77 6.01
C SER A 73 0.77 4.40 5.73
N ILE A 74 0.24 3.77 4.70
CA ILE A 74 0.80 2.57 4.10
C ILE A 74 1.25 2.92 2.70
N LEU A 75 2.55 2.78 2.42
CA LEU A 75 3.10 2.93 1.08
C LEU A 75 3.28 1.54 0.47
N MET A 76 2.65 1.30 -0.67
CA MET A 76 2.71 0.04 -1.39
C MET A 76 3.30 0.26 -2.78
N THR A 77 4.34 -0.49 -3.08
CA THR A 77 5.02 -0.50 -4.38
C THR A 77 4.80 -1.84 -5.04
N PHE A 78 4.22 -1.81 -6.23
CA PHE A 78 3.94 -2.97 -7.07
C PHE A 78 4.83 -2.89 -8.31
N ARG A 79 5.56 -3.96 -8.60
CA ARG A 79 6.43 -4.08 -9.79
C ARG A 79 5.79 -5.00 -10.81
N PHE A 80 5.81 -4.61 -12.08
CA PHE A 80 5.21 -5.36 -13.18
C PHE A 80 6.25 -5.74 -14.23
N ASP A 81 6.04 -6.86 -14.91
CA ASP A 81 6.81 -7.24 -16.10
C ASP A 81 6.31 -6.55 -17.38
N GLY A 82 6.95 -6.86 -18.52
CA GLY A 82 6.56 -6.36 -19.83
C GLY A 82 5.18 -6.83 -20.32
N ALA A 83 4.60 -7.86 -19.69
CA ALA A 83 3.23 -8.30 -19.95
C ALA A 83 2.20 -7.60 -19.03
N GLY A 84 2.64 -6.73 -18.12
CA GLY A 84 1.78 -6.04 -17.17
C GLY A 84 1.34 -6.92 -15.99
N MET A 85 2.09 -8.00 -15.73
CA MET A 85 1.83 -8.95 -14.65
C MET A 85 2.69 -8.61 -13.43
N LEU A 86 2.11 -8.72 -12.24
CA LEU A 86 2.75 -8.38 -10.98
C LEU A 86 3.90 -9.36 -10.69
N THR A 87 5.12 -8.86 -10.57
CA THR A 87 6.32 -9.65 -10.26
C THR A 87 6.84 -9.42 -8.85
N GLY A 88 6.44 -8.31 -8.22
CA GLY A 88 6.89 -8.00 -6.87
C GLY A 88 5.98 -7.03 -6.14
N VAL A 89 5.89 -7.22 -4.83
CA VAL A 89 5.17 -6.35 -3.90
C VAL A 89 6.15 -5.93 -2.82
N GLN A 90 6.09 -4.66 -2.44
CA GLN A 90 6.72 -4.13 -1.24
C GLN A 90 5.72 -3.22 -0.56
N ALA A 91 5.57 -3.33 0.75
CA ALA A 91 4.64 -2.48 1.50
C ALA A 91 5.22 -2.09 2.86
N ILE A 92 5.11 -0.80 3.18
CA ILE A 92 5.65 -0.21 4.41
C ILE A 92 4.53 0.54 5.13
N HIS A 93 4.34 0.22 6.41
CA HIS A 93 3.44 0.96 7.30
C HIS A 93 4.27 1.93 8.15
N MET A 94 3.92 3.21 8.10
CA MET A 94 4.64 4.31 8.74
C MET A 94 3.68 5.27 9.43
N LYS A 95 4.19 5.98 10.45
CA LYS A 95 3.47 7.07 11.09
C LYS A 95 3.65 8.36 10.27
N ASN A 96 2.57 9.13 10.08
CA ASN A 96 2.63 10.45 9.47
C ASN A 96 3.13 11.47 10.51
N GLN A 97 3.98 12.39 10.05
CA GLN A 97 4.48 13.51 10.86
C GLN A 97 3.67 14.77 10.60
#